data_AF-A0AAV8VQF8-F1
#
_entry.id   AF-A0AAV8VQF8-F1
#
_cell.length_a   1.000
_cell.length_b   1.000
_cell.length_c   1.000
_cell.angle_alpha   90.00
_cell.angle_beta   90.00
_cell.angle_gamma   90.00
#
_symmetry.space_group_name_H-M   'P 1'
#
loop_
_entity.id
_entity.type
_entity.pdbx_description
1 polymer ?
#
loop_
_entity_poly.entity_id
_entity_poly.type
_entity_poly.pdbx_seq_one_letter_code
_entity_poly.pdbx_strand_id
1 'polypeptide(L)'
;MHQIALAATSQNRHECADFISFMKEVMSTELCSKFEICTRSQSDSSEWHELRYGRITASILYETSRCKTTGSLTERILGASQPLQTEAIKRGKMLEAEVLKVVAATKKIKINKAGLFLNPAYPIFGASPDGITDNYVIEIKCPFKEKTVENYISVQLQMLFINKKKGLFCVASPSFEQNKQVTITEVELNREELEDVMDIAAEFWKSH
;
A
#
# COMPACT_ATOMS: atom_id res chain seq x y z
N MET A 1 -4.02 3.47 14.50
CA MET A 1 -3.22 4.66 14.88
C MET A 1 -3.84 5.42 16.06
N HIS A 2 -5.17 5.62 16.08
CA HIS A 2 -5.85 6.36 17.15
C HIS A 2 -5.52 5.85 18.57
N GLN A 3 -5.64 4.54 18.82
CA GLN A 3 -5.27 3.95 20.11
C GLN A 3 -3.80 4.14 20.48
N ILE A 4 -2.91 4.11 19.48
CA ILE A 4 -1.46 4.35 19.69
C ILE A 4 -1.22 5.82 20.04
N ALA A 5 -1.93 6.77 19.41
CA ALA A 5 -1.86 8.19 19.73
C ALA A 5 -2.35 8.51 21.14
N LEU A 6 -3.46 7.89 21.58
CA LEU A 6 -3.95 8.02 22.96
C LEU A 6 -2.94 7.47 23.98
N ALA A 7 -2.36 6.30 23.70
CA ALA A 7 -1.36 5.69 24.57
C ALA A 7 -0.02 6.48 24.62
N ALA A 8 0.35 7.15 23.52
CA ALA A 8 1.51 8.03 23.52
C ALA A 8 1.25 9.30 24.34
N THR A 9 0.07 9.90 24.16
CA THR A 9 -0.35 11.10 24.88
C THR A 9 -0.41 10.86 26.38
N SER A 10 -0.89 9.70 26.83
CA SER A 10 -0.91 9.33 28.25
C SER A 10 0.48 9.12 28.86
N GLN A 11 1.52 8.97 28.03
CA GLN A 11 2.93 8.90 28.42
C GLN A 11 3.68 10.22 28.20
N ASN A 12 2.96 11.34 28.02
CA ASN A 12 3.51 12.67 27.75
C ASN A 12 4.37 12.76 26.49
N ARG A 13 4.16 11.88 25.49
CA ARG A 13 4.84 11.93 24.19
C ARG A 13 4.02 12.76 23.22
N HIS A 14 4.18 14.08 23.28
CA HIS A 14 3.42 15.04 22.49
C HIS A 14 4.12 15.49 21.21
N GLU A 15 5.46 15.40 21.17
CA GLU A 15 6.24 15.76 19.98
C GLU A 15 6.17 14.66 18.92
N CYS A 16 6.19 15.07 17.64
CA CYS A 16 6.10 14.16 16.51
C CYS A 16 7.21 13.08 16.53
N ALA A 17 8.44 13.48 16.88
CA ALA A 17 9.57 12.55 17.00
C ALA A 17 9.35 11.50 18.10
N ASP A 18 8.83 11.91 19.26
CA ASP A 18 8.55 11.02 20.38
C ASP A 18 7.42 10.05 20.04
N PHE A 19 6.40 10.53 19.32
CA PHE A 19 5.30 9.71 18.83
C PHE A 19 5.79 8.66 17.83
N ILE A 20 6.66 9.04 16.89
CA ILE A 20 7.28 8.08 15.97
C ILE A 20 8.10 7.05 16.74
N SER A 21 8.93 7.45 17.71
CA SER A 21 9.69 6.51 18.55
C SER A 21 8.75 5.54 19.26
N PHE A 22 7.66 6.04 19.85
CA PHE A 22 6.68 5.22 20.53
C PHE A 22 6.02 4.20 19.60
N MET A 23 5.67 4.59 18.37
CA MET A 23 5.15 3.65 17.38
C MET A 23 6.15 2.54 17.06
N LYS A 24 7.45 2.84 16.95
CA LYS A 24 8.50 1.85 16.71
C LYS A 24 8.63 0.86 17.88
N GLU A 25 8.48 1.34 19.12
CA GLU A 25 8.52 0.52 20.34
C GLU A 25 7.33 -0.43 20.44
N VAL A 26 6.12 0.05 20.12
CA VAL A 26 4.87 -0.74 20.23
C VAL A 26 4.70 -1.72 19.06
N MET A 27 5.16 -1.36 17.86
CA MET A 27 5.00 -2.16 16.65
C MET A 27 6.07 -3.24 16.58
N SER A 28 5.89 -4.35 17.28
CA SER A 28 6.80 -5.50 17.16
C SER A 28 6.61 -6.24 15.82
N THR A 29 7.66 -6.95 15.36
CA THR A 29 7.57 -7.79 14.15
C THR A 29 6.46 -8.84 14.26
N GLU A 30 6.28 -9.45 15.44
CA GLU A 30 5.22 -10.42 15.68
C GLU A 30 3.83 -9.80 15.52
N LEU A 31 3.64 -8.57 16.03
CA LEU A 31 2.39 -7.85 15.88
C LEU A 31 2.12 -7.50 14.42
N CYS A 32 3.13 -7.03 13.67
CA CYS A 32 3.02 -6.80 12.23
C CYS A 32 2.60 -8.07 11.47
N SER A 33 3.18 -9.23 11.81
CA SER A 33 2.79 -10.51 11.19
C SER A 33 1.35 -10.89 11.51
N LYS A 34 0.87 -10.67 12.74
CA LYS A 34 -0.54 -10.89 13.10
C LYS A 34 -1.48 -9.98 12.31
N PHE A 35 -1.11 -8.70 12.18
CA PHE A 35 -1.88 -7.74 11.40
C PHE A 35 -1.96 -8.11 9.93
N GLU A 36 -0.87 -8.55 9.32
CA GLU A 36 -0.91 -9.06 7.94
C GLU A 36 -1.93 -10.18 7.81
N ILE A 37 -1.87 -11.20 8.68
CA ILE A 37 -2.75 -12.37 8.60
C ILE A 37 -4.23 -11.99 8.77
N CYS A 38 -4.57 -11.18 9.78
CA CYS A 38 -5.97 -10.85 10.05
C CYS A 38 -6.57 -9.89 9.01
N THR A 39 -5.73 -9.22 8.21
CA THR A 39 -6.18 -8.25 7.19
C THR A 39 -6.08 -8.77 5.75
N ARG A 40 -5.91 -10.08 5.54
CA ARG A 40 -5.84 -10.70 4.19
C ARG A 40 -7.12 -10.59 3.36
N SER A 41 -8.26 -10.24 3.97
CA SER A 41 -9.49 -9.88 3.25
C SER A 41 -9.50 -8.41 2.80
N GLN A 42 -8.44 -7.65 3.11
CA GLN A 42 -8.20 -6.27 2.69
C GLN A 42 -9.43 -5.37 2.81
N SER A 43 -10.02 -4.92 1.70
CA SER A 43 -11.12 -3.94 1.73
C SER A 43 -12.36 -4.43 2.48
N ASP A 44 -12.47 -5.74 2.69
CA ASP A 44 -13.58 -6.36 3.42
C ASP A 44 -13.26 -6.53 4.93
N SER A 45 -12.08 -6.12 5.40
CA SER A 45 -11.68 -6.13 6.82
C SER A 45 -11.74 -4.71 7.41
N SER A 46 -12.50 -4.54 8.49
CA SER A 46 -12.52 -3.30 9.28
C SER A 46 -11.14 -3.00 9.88
N GLU A 47 -10.43 -4.03 10.33
CA GLU A 47 -9.08 -3.93 10.89
C GLU A 47 -8.08 -3.41 9.85
N TRP A 48 -8.23 -3.81 8.59
CA TRP A 48 -7.40 -3.29 7.49
C TRP A 48 -7.59 -1.78 7.32
N HIS A 49 -8.82 -1.29 7.39
CA HIS A 49 -9.10 0.15 7.34
C HIS A 49 -8.54 0.89 8.56
N GLU A 50 -8.74 0.35 9.77
CA GLU A 50 -8.24 0.94 11.02
C GLU A 50 -6.71 1.00 11.08
N LEU A 51 -6.02 -0.04 10.58
CA LEU A 51 -4.57 -0.08 10.56
C LEU A 51 -3.99 0.83 9.47
N ARG A 52 -4.75 1.19 8.44
CA ARG A 52 -4.34 2.19 7.44
C ARG A 52 -4.57 3.63 7.90
N TYR A 53 -5.52 3.85 8.80
CA TYR A 53 -5.80 5.16 9.37
C TYR A 53 -4.53 5.80 9.94
N GLY A 54 -4.26 7.04 9.54
CA GLY A 54 -3.10 7.83 9.97
C GLY A 54 -1.78 7.40 9.32
N ARG A 55 -1.79 6.49 8.34
CA ARG A 55 -0.57 6.01 7.65
C ARG A 55 -0.56 6.39 6.17
N ILE A 56 0.63 6.67 5.65
CA ILE A 56 0.87 6.77 4.21
C ILE A 56 0.93 5.35 3.66
N THR A 57 0.01 5.02 2.76
CA THR A 57 -0.04 3.68 2.15
C THR A 57 0.65 3.66 0.80
N ALA A 58 1.14 2.49 0.37
CA ALA A 58 1.81 2.30 -0.92
C ALA A 58 1.06 2.95 -2.10
N SER A 59 -0.27 2.84 -2.11
CA SER A 59 -1.15 3.39 -3.14
C SER A 59 -1.18 4.93 -3.22
N ILE A 60 -0.79 5.64 -2.15
CA ILE A 60 -0.79 7.11 -2.09
C ILE A 60 0.61 7.70 -1.90
N LEU A 61 1.63 6.88 -1.68
CA LEU A 61 3.00 7.33 -1.39
C LEU A 61 3.51 8.35 -2.42
N TYR A 62 3.35 8.05 -3.72
CA TYR A 62 3.77 8.96 -4.78
C TYR A 62 2.97 10.26 -4.81
N GLU A 63 1.67 10.19 -4.51
CA GLU A 63 0.84 11.40 -4.41
C GLU A 63 1.31 12.27 -3.24
N THR A 64 1.61 11.64 -2.10
CA THR A 64 2.13 12.31 -0.90
C THR A 64 3.49 12.96 -1.14
N SER A 65 4.43 12.29 -1.81
CA SER A 65 5.75 12.89 -2.10
C SER A 65 5.71 14.05 -3.09
N ARG A 66 4.60 14.23 -3.81
CA ARG A 66 4.39 15.33 -4.78
C ARG A 66 3.47 16.43 -4.25
N CYS A 67 2.83 16.20 -3.11
CA CYS A 67 1.83 17.12 -2.57
C CYS A 67 2.52 18.34 -1.95
N LYS A 68 2.06 19.54 -2.32
CA LYS A 68 2.53 20.82 -1.77
C LYS A 68 1.45 21.57 -0.98
N THR A 69 0.25 21.00 -0.92
CA THR A 69 -0.95 21.64 -0.38
C THR A 69 -1.57 20.77 0.70
N THR A 70 -2.17 21.40 1.69
CA THR A 70 -2.89 20.72 2.77
C THR A 70 -4.35 20.51 2.35
N GLY A 71 -5.07 19.58 2.99
CA GLY A 71 -6.50 19.36 2.76
C GLY A 71 -6.84 17.90 2.44
N SER A 72 -7.34 17.66 1.22
CA SER A 72 -7.95 16.37 0.84
C SER A 72 -7.03 15.15 1.02
N LEU A 73 -5.71 15.30 0.84
CA LEU A 73 -4.77 14.20 1.06
C LEU A 73 -4.58 13.90 2.56
N THR A 74 -4.47 14.92 3.40
CA THR A 74 -4.43 14.78 4.86
C THR A 74 -5.71 14.12 5.37
N GLU A 75 -6.87 14.56 4.88
CA GLU A 75 -8.16 13.93 5.19
C GLU A 75 -8.22 12.45 4.76
N ARG A 76 -7.61 12.09 3.63
CA ARG A 76 -7.51 10.68 3.18
C ARG A 76 -6.58 9.86 4.07
N ILE A 77 -5.43 10.40 4.47
CA ILE A 77 -4.50 9.75 5.39
C ILE A 77 -5.19 9.53 6.75
N LEU A 78 -5.88 10.55 7.26
CA LEU A 78 -6.63 10.50 8.51
C LEU A 78 -7.99 9.81 8.39
N GLY A 79 -8.32 9.17 7.28
CA GLY A 79 -9.61 8.48 7.09
C GLY A 79 -10.86 9.36 7.29
N ALA A 80 -10.70 10.69 7.28
CA ALA A 80 -11.76 11.68 7.43
C ALA A 80 -12.57 11.85 6.13
N SER A 81 -12.02 11.38 5.00
CA SER A 81 -12.75 11.24 3.75
C SER A 81 -13.05 9.77 3.47
N GLN A 82 -14.30 9.47 3.12
CA GLN A 82 -14.66 8.16 2.59
C GLN A 82 -13.87 7.91 1.31
N PRO A 83 -13.36 6.68 1.08
CA PRO A 83 -12.73 6.36 -0.19
C PRO A 83 -13.72 6.62 -1.31
N LEU A 84 -13.41 7.58 -2.19
CA LEU A 84 -14.20 7.88 -3.38
C LEU A 84 -14.48 6.57 -4.11
N GLN A 85 -15.74 6.13 -4.14
CA GLN A 85 -16.16 4.94 -4.88
C GLN A 85 -16.28 5.29 -6.36
N THR A 86 -15.15 5.68 -6.96
CA THR A 86 -15.09 5.95 -8.40
C THR A 86 -15.34 4.65 -9.16
N GLU A 87 -15.86 4.78 -10.37
CA GLU A 87 -16.04 3.62 -11.26
C GLU A 87 -14.71 2.88 -11.48
N ALA A 88 -13.56 3.57 -11.41
CA ALA A 88 -12.24 2.95 -11.58
C ALA A 88 -11.90 2.03 -10.40
N ILE A 89 -12.21 2.44 -9.18
CA ILE A 89 -12.02 1.63 -7.97
C ILE A 89 -12.96 0.43 -7.98
N LYS A 90 -14.24 0.63 -8.34
CA LYS A 90 -15.21 -0.47 -8.46
C LYS A 90 -14.77 -1.50 -9.50
N ARG A 91 -14.35 -1.04 -10.69
CA ARG A 91 -13.82 -1.91 -11.74
C ARG A 91 -12.59 -2.68 -11.28
N GLY A 92 -11.65 -2.00 -10.61
CA GLY A 92 -10.48 -2.64 -9.99
C GLY A 92 -10.87 -3.82 -9.11
N LYS A 93 -11.74 -3.58 -8.12
CA LYS A 93 -12.24 -4.62 -7.20
C LYS A 93 -12.91 -5.78 -7.91
N MET A 94 -13.74 -5.51 -8.92
CA MET A 94 -14.45 -6.57 -9.66
C MET A 94 -13.50 -7.46 -10.46
N LEU A 95 -12.44 -6.89 -11.05
CA LEU A 95 -11.58 -7.60 -11.98
C LEU A 95 -10.32 -8.21 -11.36
N GLU A 96 -9.88 -7.71 -10.20
CA GLU A 96 -8.61 -8.09 -9.55
C GLU A 96 -8.43 -9.62 -9.46
N ALA A 97 -9.44 -10.33 -8.95
CA ALA A 97 -9.39 -11.78 -8.79
C ALA A 97 -9.27 -12.53 -10.12
N GLU A 98 -9.84 -12.00 -11.21
CA GLU A 98 -9.71 -12.59 -12.54
C GLU A 98 -8.34 -12.27 -13.17
N VAL A 99 -7.85 -11.04 -13.01
CA VAL A 99 -6.52 -10.63 -13.46
C VAL A 99 -5.43 -11.48 -12.78
N LEU A 100 -5.54 -11.70 -11.46
CA LEU A 100 -4.62 -12.59 -10.73
C LEU A 100 -4.59 -14.01 -11.31
N LYS A 101 -5.74 -14.56 -11.70
CA LYS A 101 -5.80 -15.89 -12.34
C LYS A 101 -5.08 -15.92 -13.68
N VAL A 102 -5.26 -14.88 -14.51
CA VAL A 102 -4.55 -14.74 -15.78
C VAL A 102 -3.04 -14.62 -15.57
N VAL A 103 -2.61 -13.80 -14.61
CA VAL A 103 -1.19 -13.64 -14.25
C VAL A 103 -0.59 -14.96 -13.75
N ALA A 104 -1.28 -15.67 -12.84
CA ALA A 104 -0.86 -16.96 -12.32
C ALA A 104 -0.69 -18.00 -13.44
N ALA A 105 -1.65 -18.09 -14.36
CA ALA A 105 -1.59 -19.00 -15.50
C ALA A 105 -0.47 -18.63 -16.47
N THR A 106 -0.33 -17.35 -16.80
CA THR A 106 0.66 -16.83 -17.76
C THR A 106 2.09 -17.05 -17.26
N LYS A 107 2.36 -16.73 -15.99
CA LYS A 107 3.68 -16.88 -15.37
C LYS A 107 3.93 -18.28 -14.80
N LYS A 108 2.90 -19.14 -14.75
CA LYS A 108 2.93 -20.49 -14.13
C LYS A 108 3.40 -20.44 -12.67
N ILE A 109 2.87 -19.49 -11.90
CA ILE A 109 3.22 -19.26 -10.49
C ILE A 109 2.00 -19.39 -9.59
N LYS A 110 2.20 -19.82 -8.35
CA LYS A 110 1.17 -19.79 -7.31
C LYS A 110 1.16 -18.41 -6.64
N ILE A 111 0.01 -17.76 -6.65
CA ILE A 111 -0.20 -16.47 -5.98
C ILE A 111 -1.03 -16.70 -4.71
N ASN A 112 -0.58 -16.13 -3.60
CA ASN A 112 -1.29 -16.14 -2.32
C ASN A 112 -1.86 -14.75 -2.03
N LYS A 113 -2.96 -14.71 -1.27
CA LYS A 113 -3.51 -13.48 -0.72
C LYS A 113 -2.53 -12.87 0.30
N ALA A 114 -2.61 -11.56 0.45
CA ALA A 114 -1.80 -10.76 1.33
C ALA A 114 -2.66 -9.73 2.06
N GLY A 115 -2.34 -9.44 3.31
CA GLY A 115 -2.96 -8.36 4.06
C GLY A 115 -2.18 -7.04 4.00
N LEU A 116 -2.28 -6.26 5.07
CA LEU A 116 -1.48 -5.07 5.29
C LEU A 116 -0.15 -5.45 5.96
N PHE A 117 0.94 -5.17 5.25
CA PHE A 117 2.27 -5.20 5.80
C PHE A 117 2.59 -3.85 6.44
N LEU A 118 3.03 -3.90 7.69
CA LEU A 118 3.59 -2.78 8.45
C LEU A 118 5.03 -3.11 8.79
N ASN A 119 5.88 -2.08 8.87
CA ASN A 119 7.29 -2.24 9.20
C ASN A 119 7.63 -1.39 10.44
N PRO A 120 8.15 -1.99 11.53
CA PRO A 120 8.54 -1.26 12.73
C PRO A 120 9.54 -0.13 12.47
N ALA A 121 10.42 -0.26 11.47
CA ALA A 121 11.37 0.79 11.12
C ALA A 121 10.69 2.01 10.46
N TYR A 122 9.53 1.79 9.83
CA TYR A 122 8.77 2.76 9.03
C TYR A 122 7.30 2.82 9.49
N PRO A 123 7.01 3.16 10.76
CA PRO A 123 5.70 2.91 11.39
C PRO A 123 4.56 3.79 10.83
N ILE A 124 4.90 4.89 10.15
CA ILE A 124 3.93 5.80 9.49
C ILE A 124 3.51 5.29 8.11
N PHE A 125 4.12 4.22 7.61
CA PHE A 125 3.87 3.68 6.29
C PHE A 125 3.18 2.31 6.37
N GLY A 126 2.50 1.92 5.30
CA GLY A 126 1.92 0.59 5.16
C GLY A 126 1.74 0.16 3.69
N ALA A 127 1.79 -1.14 3.44
CA ALA A 127 1.69 -1.69 2.09
C ALA A 127 0.74 -2.90 2.03
N SER A 128 -0.17 -2.91 1.07
CA SER A 128 -1.03 -4.07 0.79
C SER A 128 -0.89 -4.41 -0.69
N PRO A 129 -0.14 -5.45 -1.05
CA PRO A 129 -0.08 -5.93 -2.43
C PRO A 129 -1.36 -6.69 -2.79
N ASP A 130 -1.68 -6.75 -4.07
CA ASP A 130 -2.83 -7.52 -4.57
C ASP A 130 -2.55 -9.02 -4.56
N GLY A 131 -1.27 -9.41 -4.58
CA GLY A 131 -0.86 -10.80 -4.37
C GLY A 131 0.62 -10.94 -4.03
N ILE A 132 0.97 -12.07 -3.42
CA ILE A 132 2.37 -12.42 -3.13
C ILE A 132 2.68 -13.83 -3.60
N THR A 133 3.93 -14.04 -3.98
CA THR A 133 4.51 -15.33 -4.38
C THR A 133 5.83 -15.52 -3.64
N ASP A 134 6.50 -16.63 -3.88
CA ASP A 134 7.82 -16.89 -3.30
C ASP A 134 8.86 -15.86 -3.76
N ASN A 135 8.73 -15.31 -4.97
CA ASN A 135 9.73 -14.42 -5.59
C ASN A 135 9.25 -12.98 -5.80
N TYR A 136 7.94 -12.78 -5.93
CA TYR A 136 7.34 -11.52 -6.38
C TYR A 136 6.24 -11.03 -5.44
N VAL A 137 6.18 -9.71 -5.28
CA VAL A 137 4.92 -8.99 -5.01
C VAL A 137 4.18 -8.70 -6.31
N ILE A 138 2.86 -8.61 -6.26
CA ILE A 138 2.02 -8.37 -7.42
C ILE A 138 1.15 -7.15 -7.16
N GLU A 139 1.22 -6.18 -8.07
CA GLU A 139 0.41 -4.97 -8.10
C GLU A 139 -0.40 -4.98 -9.39
N ILE A 140 -1.71 -4.84 -9.30
CA ILE A 140 -2.66 -4.83 -10.40
C ILE A 140 -3.20 -3.42 -10.62
N LYS A 141 -3.34 -3.06 -11.89
CA LYS A 141 -4.10 -1.89 -12.34
C LYS A 141 -5.13 -2.33 -13.37
N CYS A 142 -6.37 -1.88 -13.17
CA CYS A 142 -7.49 -2.12 -14.10
C CYS A 142 -8.01 -0.80 -14.67
N PRO A 143 -7.25 -0.10 -15.52
CA PRO A 143 -7.62 1.20 -16.06
C PRO A 143 -8.74 1.11 -17.10
N PHE A 144 -9.54 2.18 -17.25
CA PHE A 144 -10.51 2.33 -18.34
C PHE A 144 -9.92 2.88 -19.65
N LYS A 145 -8.69 3.40 -19.62
CA LYS A 145 -8.01 4.02 -20.75
C LYS A 145 -6.54 3.59 -20.74
N GLU A 146 -5.92 3.55 -21.91
CA GLU A 146 -4.53 3.08 -22.07
C GLU A 146 -3.50 3.93 -21.31
N LYS A 147 -3.81 5.21 -21.04
CA LYS A 147 -2.95 6.08 -20.24
C LYS A 147 -3.01 5.72 -18.76
N THR A 148 -2.29 4.67 -18.38
CA THR A 148 -1.82 4.51 -17.00
C THR A 148 -0.41 5.07 -16.96
N VAL A 149 -0.18 6.11 -16.17
CA VAL A 149 1.19 6.55 -15.90
C VAL A 149 1.86 5.38 -15.18
N GLU A 150 2.91 4.82 -15.79
CA GLU A 150 3.72 3.77 -15.19
C GLU A 150 4.46 4.38 -14.00
N ASN A 151 3.90 4.16 -12.82
CA ASN A 151 4.49 4.57 -11.57
C ASN A 151 4.62 3.34 -10.70
N TYR A 152 5.87 2.93 -10.47
CA TYR A 152 6.17 1.72 -9.73
C TYR A 152 6.34 1.97 -8.22
N ILE A 153 6.21 3.21 -7.74
CA ILE A 153 6.44 3.54 -6.32
C ILE A 153 5.57 2.69 -5.37
N SER A 154 4.33 2.35 -5.75
CA SER A 154 3.50 1.47 -4.91
C SER A 154 4.10 0.07 -4.78
N VAL A 155 4.51 -0.56 -5.89
CA VAL A 155 5.14 -1.88 -5.89
C VAL A 155 6.54 -1.84 -5.26
N GLN A 156 7.27 -0.73 -5.38
CA GLN A 156 8.56 -0.51 -4.71
C GLN A 156 8.40 -0.56 -3.18
N LEU A 157 7.42 0.16 -2.61
CA LEU A 157 7.17 0.11 -1.16
C LEU A 157 6.75 -1.30 -0.70
N GLN A 158 5.88 -1.97 -1.47
CA GLN A 158 5.47 -3.36 -1.18
C GLN A 158 6.67 -4.31 -1.17
N MET A 159 7.58 -4.21 -2.15
CA MET A 159 8.82 -5.00 -2.21
C MET A 159 9.67 -4.82 -0.97
N LEU A 160 9.89 -3.56 -0.55
CA LEU A 160 10.65 -3.25 0.67
C LEU A 160 10.01 -3.86 1.92
N PHE A 161 8.69 -3.74 2.07
CA PHE A 161 7.96 -4.18 3.27
C PHE A 161 7.86 -5.70 3.39
N ILE A 162 7.87 -6.41 2.26
CA ILE A 162 7.72 -7.87 2.18
C ILE A 162 9.09 -8.55 1.99
N ASN A 163 10.17 -7.76 1.95
CA ASN A 163 11.53 -8.21 1.72
C ASN A 163 11.68 -9.02 0.41
N LYS A 164 11.10 -8.49 -0.68
CA LYS A 164 11.25 -9.01 -2.05
C LYS A 164 12.11 -8.06 -2.87
N LYS A 165 12.91 -8.63 -3.77
CA LYS A 165 13.74 -7.86 -4.71
C LYS A 165 13.02 -7.55 -6.02
N LYS A 166 11.91 -8.23 -6.29
CA LYS A 166 11.17 -8.17 -7.55
C LYS A 166 9.67 -8.06 -7.32
N GLY A 167 9.01 -7.35 -8.22
CA GLY A 167 7.57 -7.20 -8.27
C GLY A 167 7.04 -7.39 -9.69
N LEU A 168 5.79 -7.80 -9.82
CA LEU A 168 5.07 -7.85 -11.09
C LEU A 168 4.02 -6.74 -11.09
N PHE A 169 4.25 -5.72 -11.91
CA PHE A 169 3.28 -4.68 -12.18
C PHE A 169 2.40 -5.11 -13.36
N CYS A 170 1.14 -5.40 -13.07
CA CYS A 170 0.21 -6.05 -13.97
C CYS A 170 -0.90 -5.08 -14.37
N VAL A 171 -0.92 -4.64 -15.64
CA VAL A 171 -1.93 -3.72 -16.15
C VAL A 171 -2.90 -4.50 -17.02
N ALA A 172 -4.14 -4.66 -16.55
CA ALA A 172 -5.21 -5.22 -17.34
C ALA A 172 -5.59 -4.26 -18.47
N SER A 173 -5.88 -4.78 -19.65
CA SER A 173 -6.31 -3.93 -20.76
C SER A 173 -7.63 -3.20 -20.42
N PRO A 174 -7.90 -2.04 -21.05
CA PRO A 174 -9.20 -1.38 -20.94
C PRO A 174 -10.40 -2.27 -21.32
N SER A 175 -10.17 -3.26 -22.17
CA SER A 175 -11.15 -4.26 -22.65
C SER A 175 -10.86 -5.66 -22.09
N PHE A 176 -10.32 -5.74 -20.87
CA PHE A 176 -9.92 -7.00 -20.22
C PHE A 176 -11.07 -8.00 -20.15
N GLU A 177 -12.29 -7.53 -19.93
CA GLU A 177 -13.51 -8.31 -19.88
C GLU A 177 -13.71 -9.13 -21.17
N GLN A 178 -13.29 -8.60 -22.32
CA GLN A 178 -13.40 -9.24 -23.63
C GLN A 178 -12.14 -10.02 -24.02
N ASN A 179 -10.95 -9.44 -23.83
CA ASN A 179 -9.71 -9.97 -24.40
C ASN A 179 -8.83 -10.74 -23.40
N LYS A 180 -9.09 -10.62 -22.10
CA LYS A 180 -8.29 -11.20 -20.99
C LYS A 180 -6.79 -10.87 -21.06
N GLN A 181 -6.42 -9.76 -21.71
CA GLN A 181 -5.03 -9.34 -21.87
C GLN A 181 -4.54 -8.56 -20.66
N VAL A 182 -3.36 -8.93 -20.18
CA VAL A 182 -2.65 -8.27 -19.08
C VAL A 182 -1.21 -8.02 -19.51
N THR A 183 -0.79 -6.76 -19.48
CA THR A 183 0.63 -6.41 -19.62
C THR A 183 1.31 -6.66 -18.28
N ILE A 184 2.32 -7.53 -18.26
CA ILE A 184 3.04 -7.90 -17.04
C ILE A 184 4.47 -7.39 -17.12
N THR A 185 4.77 -6.34 -16.36
CA THR A 185 6.12 -5.77 -16.25
C THR A 185 6.78 -6.26 -14.98
N GLU A 186 7.97 -6.87 -15.11
CA GLU A 186 8.80 -7.19 -13.95
C GLU A 186 9.57 -5.94 -13.53
N VAL A 187 9.49 -5.60 -12.25
CA VAL A 187 10.13 -4.42 -11.65
C VAL A 187 11.12 -4.91 -10.61
N GLU A 188 12.34 -4.36 -10.63
CA GLU A 188 13.34 -4.60 -9.59
C GLU A 188 13.30 -3.50 -8.54
N LEU A 189 13.61 -3.87 -7.29
CA LEU A 189 13.63 -2.93 -6.17
C LEU A 189 14.71 -1.86 -6.39
N ASN A 190 14.30 -0.63 -6.58
CA ASN A 190 15.17 0.54 -6.56
C ASN A 190 15.07 1.21 -5.18
N ARG A 191 15.97 0.83 -4.28
CA ARG A 191 15.90 1.28 -2.88
C ARG A 191 16.20 2.77 -2.74
N GLU A 192 17.16 3.29 -3.50
CA GLU A 192 17.58 4.70 -3.43
C GLU A 192 16.42 5.62 -3.83
N GLU A 193 15.82 5.39 -5.00
CA GLU A 193 14.65 6.17 -5.46
C GLU A 193 13.46 6.06 -4.51
N LEU A 194 13.22 4.87 -3.94
CA LEU A 194 12.15 4.66 -2.99
C LEU A 194 12.39 5.42 -1.68
N GLU A 195 13.62 5.41 -1.16
CA GLU A 195 13.99 6.11 0.08
C GLU A 195 13.82 7.62 -0.06
N ASP A 196 14.26 8.21 -1.19
CA ASP A 196 14.03 9.63 -1.47
C ASP A 196 12.53 9.99 -1.45
N VAL A 197 11.70 9.15 -2.06
CA VAL A 197 10.25 9.34 -2.10
C VAL A 197 9.63 9.17 -0.70
N MET A 198 10.09 8.20 0.08
CA MET A 198 9.64 7.97 1.45
C MET A 198 10.02 9.14 2.36
N ASP A 199 11.22 9.70 2.22
CA ASP A 199 11.67 10.82 3.05
C ASP A 199 10.84 12.07 2.79
N ILE A 200 10.58 12.42 1.52
CA ILE A 200 9.69 13.55 1.18
C ILE A 200 8.28 13.33 1.74
N ALA A 201 7.75 12.12 1.61
CA ALA A 201 6.42 11.78 2.12
C ALA A 201 6.37 11.79 3.66
N ALA A 202 7.46 11.41 4.33
CA ALA A 202 7.58 11.48 5.78
C ALA A 202 7.62 12.94 6.27
N GLU A 203 8.30 13.85 5.58
CA GLU A 203 8.25 15.29 5.89
C GLU A 203 6.84 15.87 5.72
N PHE A 204 6.11 15.45 4.70
CA PHE A 204 4.69 15.79 4.57
C PHE A 204 3.89 15.27 5.78
N TRP A 205 4.08 14.02 6.19
CA TRP A 205 3.37 13.44 7.35
C TRP A 205 3.70 14.15 8.66
N LYS A 206 4.96 14.55 8.87
CA LYS A 206 5.37 15.23 10.11
C LYS A 206 4.82 16.65 10.24
N SER A 207 4.48 17.28 9.11
CA SER A 207 4.02 18.67 9.05
C SER A 207 2.50 18.83 9.12
N HIS A 208 1.72 17.74 9.17
CA HIS A 208 0.25 17.75 9.11
C HIS A 208 -0.37 16.74 10.07
#